data_AF-A0A077NH47-F1
#
_entry.id   AF-A0A077NH47-F1
#
_cell.length_a   1.000
_cell.length_b   1.000
_cell.length_c   1.000
_cell.angle_alpha   90.00
_cell.angle_beta   90.00
_cell.angle_gamma   90.00
#
_symmetry.space_group_name_H-M   'P 1'
#
loop_
_entity.id
_entity.type
_entity.pdbx_description
1 polymer ?
#
loop_
_entity_poly.entity_id
_entity_poly.type
_entity_poly.pdbx_seq_one_letter_code
_entity_poly.pdbx_strand_id
1 'polypeptide(L)' 'MNIDAFSQYFSKLQDPRQSAKISYSLFDVLFLTLCAVIAGAEG' A
#
# COMPACT_ATOMS: atom_id res chain seq x y z
N MET A 1 12.83 -6.02 -16.53
CA MET A 1 12.41 -5.23 -15.34
C MET A 1 12.38 -6.22 -14.18
N ASN A 2 13.25 -6.07 -13.19
CA ASN A 2 13.55 -7.08 -12.15
C ASN A 2 12.48 -7.09 -11.03
N ILE A 3 11.22 -7.29 -11.41
CA ILE A 3 10.10 -7.44 -10.47
C ILE A 3 9.51 -8.87 -10.58
N ASP A 4 9.88 -9.63 -11.62
CA ASP A 4 9.29 -10.95 -11.89
C ASP A 4 9.43 -11.94 -10.74
N ALA A 5 10.60 -12.00 -10.10
CA ALA A 5 10.81 -12.89 -8.95
C ALA A 5 9.99 -12.48 -7.72
N PHE A 6 9.91 -11.17 -7.45
CA PHE A 6 9.11 -10.61 -6.36
C PHE A 6 7.62 -10.88 -6.60
N SER A 7 7.11 -10.51 -7.78
CA SER A 7 5.71 -10.76 -8.16
C SER A 7 5.36 -12.25 -8.14
N GLN A 8 6.23 -13.13 -8.63
CA GLN A 8 5.96 -14.58 -8.58
C GLN A 8 5.87 -15.10 -7.14
N TYR A 9 6.75 -14.64 -6.24
CA TYR A 9 6.73 -15.05 -4.84
C TYR A 9 5.46 -14.57 -4.12
N PHE A 10 5.09 -13.30 -4.30
CA PHE A 10 3.94 -12.70 -3.63
C PHE A 10 2.59 -12.94 -4.33
N SER A 11 2.58 -13.37 -5.60
CA SER A 11 1.34 -13.69 -6.34
C SER A 11 0.52 -14.83 -5.73
N LYS A 12 1.17 -15.72 -4.97
CA LYS A 12 0.52 -16.84 -4.27
C LYS A 12 -0.07 -16.43 -2.92
N LEU A 13 0.28 -15.25 -2.42
CA LEU A 13 -0.21 -14.75 -1.16
C LEU A 13 -1.64 -14.25 -1.38
N GLN A 14 -2.60 -14.94 -0.77
CA GLN A 14 -3.97 -14.46 -0.74
C GLN A 14 -4.00 -13.16 0.07
N ASP A 15 -4.17 -12.05 -0.63
CA ASP A 15 -4.49 -10.79 0.03
C ASP A 15 -6.01 -10.70 0.21
N PRO A 16 -6.54 -10.88 1.43
CA PRO A 16 -7.98 -10.75 1.67
C PRO A 16 -8.49 -9.35 1.32
N ARG A 17 -7.60 -8.34 1.27
CA ARG A 17 -7.91 -6.96 0.86
C ARG A 17 -8.05 -6.82 -0.66
N GLN A 18 -7.64 -7.80 -1.46
CA GLN A 18 -7.78 -7.74 -2.91
C GLN A 18 -9.22 -7.97 -3.39
N SER A 19 -10.00 -8.71 -2.60
CA SER A 19 -11.43 -8.99 -2.86
C SER A 19 -12.30 -7.73 -2.82
N ALA A 20 -11.95 -6.81 -1.93
CA ALA A 20 -12.46 -5.45 -1.91
C ALA A 20 -11.34 -4.57 -2.44
N LYS A 21 -11.19 -4.42 -3.76
CA LYS A 21 -10.22 -3.49 -4.35
C LYS A 21 -10.54 -2.07 -3.89
N ILE A 22 -10.10 -1.71 -2.68
CA ILE A 22 -10.39 -0.44 -2.04
C ILE A 22 -9.53 0.55 -2.79
N SER A 23 -10.17 1.29 -3.69
CA SER A 23 -9.57 2.47 -4.29
C SER A 23 -9.48 3.52 -3.18
N TYR A 24 -8.32 3.64 -2.56
CA TYR A 24 -8.03 4.77 -1.68
C TYR A 24 -7.90 6.01 -2.55
N SER A 25 -8.66 7.06 -2.22
CA SER A 25 -8.45 8.35 -2.89
C SER A 25 -7.02 8.81 -2.62
N LEU A 26 -6.37 9.39 -3.62
CA LEU A 26 -5.04 9.99 -3.44
C LEU A 26 -5.05 10.99 -2.28
N PHE A 27 -6.15 11.73 -2.12
CA PHE A 27 -6.32 12.65 -1.00
C PHE A 27 -6.26 11.96 0.36
N ASP A 28 -6.95 10.82 0.52
CA ASP A 28 -6.98 10.09 1.79
C ASP A 28 -5.59 9.56 2.18
N VAL A 29 -4.83 9.09 1.18
CA VAL A 29 -3.45 8.63 1.38
C VAL A 29 -2.56 9.79 1.82
N LEU A 30 -2.61 10.93 1.12
CA LEU A 30 -1.80 12.10 1.46
C LEU A 30 -2.19 12.70 2.82
N PHE A 31 -3.48 12.73 3.13
CA PHE A 31 -3.97 13.20 4.43
C PHE A 31 -3.48 12.31 5.57
N LEU A 32 -3.55 10.98 5.39
CA LEU A 32 -3.02 10.03 6.36
C LEU A 32 -1.51 10.20 6.55
N THR A 33 -0.75 10.36 5.46
CA THR A 33 0.69 10.62 5.52
C THR A 33 1.00 11.91 6.27
N LEU A 34 0.27 13.00 6.00
CA LEU A 34 0.45 14.27 6.72
C LEU A 34 0.21 14.09 8.23
N CYS A 35 -0.88 13.41 8.61
CA CYS A 35 -1.17 13.10 10.01
C CYS A 35 -0.04 12.28 10.66
N ALA A 36 0.50 11.29 9.96
CA ALA A 36 1.59 10.46 10.47
C ALA A 36 2.88 11.26 10.69
N VAL A 37 3.24 12.14 9.75
CA VAL A 37 4.42 13.01 9.87
C VAL A 37 4.25 13.99 11.04
N ILE A 38 3.06 14.59 11.20
CA ILE A 38 2.76 15.47 12.35
C ILE A 38 2.86 14.68 13.67
N ALA A 39 2.49 13.40 13.67
CA ALA A 39 2.62 12.52 14.82
C ALA A 39 4.06 12.02 15.07
N GLY A 40 5.04 12.48 14.28
CA GLY A 40 6.46 12.15 14.45
C GLY A 40 6.94 10.92 13.69
N ALA A 41 6.18 10.43 12.69
CA ALA A 41 6.70 9.43 11.78
C ALA A 41 7.76 10.05 10.86
N GLU A 42 8.97 9.48 10.87
CA GLU A 42 10.05 9.80 9.94
C GLU A 42 9.98 8.80 8.78
N GLY A 43 9.77 9.32 7.56
CA GLY A 43 9.46 8.54 6.36
C GLY A 43 10.60 7.67 5.84
#